data_AF-A0A7K4GNY7-F1
#
_entry.id   AF-A0A7K4GNY7-F1
#
_cell.length_a   1.000
_cell.length_b   1.000
_cell.length_c   1.000
_cell.angle_alpha   90.00
_cell.angle_beta   90.00
_cell.angle_gamma   90.00
#
_symmetry.space_group_name_H-M   'P 1'
#
loop_
_entity.id
_entity.type
_entity.pdbx_description
1 polymer ?
#
loop_
_entity_poly.entity_id
_entity_poly.type
_entity_poly.pdbx_seq_one_letter_code
_entity_poly.pdbx_strand_id
1 'polypeptide(L)'
;MPRKSRKAPTRDADPLDQYSTWDLRIAKTIYYSIIIASAVTILGIWLTIIGWLVESGRWEIVMGWGPGAGALIIVGIIVLHLFLLVLFYVLFRGGILRLCQRLFKDRVLAKKYEDYTTLRLLIAVTLISVYIFLITLIVVILPSFFWEVVANFWINIVFKFNPGEWVLFVGIILFVIVMLIYIGIVLWNHGVFSVLKRVKRIEEEMEVEEEIKREELKGADDETLQKIYEKQTGKNAIYRGKETRGFKSWKKNMLS
;
A
#
# COMPACT_ATOMS: atom_id res chain seq x y z
N MET A 1 -46.44 -29.18 -10.48
CA MET A 1 -45.84 -27.87 -10.81
C MET A 1 -44.40 -27.85 -10.32
N PRO A 2 -43.40 -27.59 -11.17
CA PRO A 2 -42.00 -27.51 -10.73
C PRO A 2 -41.83 -26.29 -9.82
N ARG A 3 -41.20 -26.49 -8.65
CA ARG A 3 -40.89 -25.42 -7.69
C ARG A 3 -40.02 -24.37 -8.36
N LYS A 4 -40.53 -23.15 -8.52
CA LYS A 4 -39.74 -21.98 -8.93
C LYS A 4 -38.61 -21.81 -7.92
N SER A 5 -37.35 -21.84 -8.38
CA SER A 5 -36.21 -21.60 -7.49
C SER A 5 -36.40 -20.21 -6.85
N ARG A 6 -36.28 -20.15 -5.53
CA ARG A 6 -36.30 -18.87 -4.81
C ARG A 6 -35.09 -18.08 -5.29
N LYS A 7 -35.30 -17.07 -6.15
CA LYS A 7 -34.26 -16.08 -6.42
C LYS A 7 -33.92 -15.40 -5.11
N ALA A 8 -32.64 -15.36 -4.76
CA ALA A 8 -32.18 -14.62 -3.60
C ALA A 8 -32.64 -13.15 -3.75
N PRO A 9 -33.01 -12.47 -2.65
CA PRO A 9 -33.30 -11.05 -2.69
C PRO A 9 -32.12 -10.34 -3.37
N THR A 10 -32.40 -9.50 -4.37
CA THR A 10 -31.41 -8.59 -4.95
C THR A 10 -31.02 -7.61 -3.86
N ARG A 11 -29.96 -7.94 -3.13
CA ARG A 11 -29.31 -7.02 -2.21
C ARG A 11 -28.61 -5.98 -3.05
N ASP A 12 -28.78 -4.70 -2.72
CA ASP A 12 -27.98 -3.63 -3.31
C ASP A 12 -26.50 -3.99 -3.13
N ALA A 13 -25.72 -3.87 -4.21
CA ALA A 13 -24.32 -4.24 -4.21
C ALA A 13 -23.60 -3.48 -3.06
N ASP A 14 -22.96 -4.21 -2.15
CA ASP A 14 -22.22 -3.56 -1.08
C ASP A 14 -21.02 -2.87 -1.74
N PRO A 15 -20.74 -1.58 -1.47
CA PRO A 15 -19.58 -0.91 -2.06
C PRO A 15 -18.26 -1.63 -1.74
N LEU A 16 -18.21 -2.46 -0.70
CA LEU A 16 -17.07 -3.33 -0.40
C LEU A 16 -16.89 -4.50 -1.38
N ASP A 17 -17.93 -4.90 -2.11
CA ASP A 17 -17.89 -6.01 -3.08
C ASP A 17 -17.00 -5.70 -4.30
N GLN A 18 -16.62 -4.43 -4.48
CA GLN A 18 -15.68 -3.99 -5.53
C GLN A 18 -14.23 -4.45 -5.25
N TYR A 19 -13.88 -4.68 -3.98
CA TYR A 19 -12.53 -5.03 -3.54
C TYR A 19 -12.30 -6.54 -3.51
N SER A 20 -11.04 -6.96 -3.70
CA SER A 20 -10.68 -8.38 -3.54
C SER A 20 -10.85 -8.81 -2.07
N THR A 21 -11.11 -10.10 -1.85
CA THR A 21 -11.15 -10.69 -0.50
C THR A 21 -9.82 -10.51 0.23
N TRP A 22 -8.70 -10.50 -0.50
CA TRP A 22 -7.36 -10.21 0.03
C TRP A 22 -7.19 -8.75 0.45
N ASP A 23 -7.59 -7.80 -0.40
CA ASP A 23 -7.52 -6.36 -0.11
C ASP A 23 -8.37 -6.02 1.12
N LEU A 24 -9.57 -6.60 1.19
CA LEU A 24 -10.47 -6.46 2.34
C LEU A 24 -9.85 -7.06 3.61
N ARG A 25 -9.13 -8.18 3.51
CA ARG A 25 -8.43 -8.79 4.65
C ARG A 25 -7.31 -7.88 5.14
N ILE A 26 -6.52 -7.30 4.25
CA ILE A 26 -5.44 -6.36 4.60
C ILE A 26 -6.02 -5.12 5.29
N ALA A 27 -7.07 -4.51 4.72
CA ALA A 27 -7.72 -3.34 5.31
C ALA A 27 -8.32 -3.66 6.69
N LYS A 28 -8.96 -4.83 6.86
CA LYS A 28 -9.46 -5.30 8.16
C LYS A 28 -8.32 -5.51 9.17
N THR A 29 -7.21 -6.12 8.77
CA THR A 29 -6.05 -6.32 9.64
C THR A 29 -5.52 -4.99 10.15
N ILE A 30 -5.27 -4.02 9.25
CA ILE A 30 -4.80 -2.69 9.64
C ILE A 30 -5.80 -2.02 10.60
N TYR A 31 -7.10 -2.08 10.30
CA TYR A 31 -8.12 -1.48 11.16
C TYR A 31 -8.15 -2.13 12.55
N TYR A 32 -8.12 -3.47 12.64
CA TYR A 32 -8.07 -4.16 13.92
C TYR A 32 -6.79 -3.87 14.69
N SER A 33 -5.65 -3.76 14.01
CA SER A 33 -4.40 -3.33 14.65
C SER A 33 -4.51 -1.92 15.23
N ILE A 34 -5.20 -1.00 14.55
CA ILE A 34 -5.50 0.35 15.10
C ILE A 34 -6.36 0.26 16.36
N ILE A 35 -7.41 -0.57 16.36
CA ILE A 35 -8.26 -0.74 17.56
C ILE A 35 -7.44 -1.30 18.73
N ILE A 36 -6.63 -2.34 18.48
CA ILE A 36 -5.81 -2.96 19.52
C ILE A 36 -4.79 -1.95 20.05
N ALA A 37 -4.08 -1.23 19.17
CA ALA A 37 -3.14 -0.20 19.57
C ALA A 37 -3.83 0.89 20.41
N SER A 38 -5.02 1.33 20.00
CA SER A 38 -5.82 2.32 20.73
C SER A 38 -6.19 1.82 22.14
N ALA A 39 -6.69 0.59 22.24
CA ALA A 39 -7.07 -0.01 23.51
C ALA A 39 -5.87 -0.14 24.46
N VAL A 40 -4.72 -0.60 23.96
CA VAL A 40 -3.47 -0.70 24.74
C VAL A 40 -2.99 0.68 25.18
N THR A 41 -3.00 1.69 24.30
CA THR A 41 -2.61 3.07 24.63
C THR A 41 -3.50 3.65 25.72
N ILE A 42 -4.82 3.50 25.63
CA ILE A 42 -5.74 4.06 26.64
C ILE A 42 -5.57 3.36 27.98
N LEU A 43 -5.41 2.04 27.99
CA LEU A 43 -5.11 1.28 29.19
C LEU A 43 -3.78 1.76 29.81
N GLY A 44 -2.76 1.99 28.97
CA GLY A 44 -1.50 2.59 29.37
C GLY A 44 -1.66 3.97 30.02
N ILE A 45 -2.44 4.89 29.41
CA ILE A 45 -2.72 6.22 29.97
C ILE A 45 -3.29 6.10 31.39
N TRP A 46 -4.28 5.23 31.59
CA TRP A 46 -4.89 5.04 32.90
C TRP A 46 -3.92 4.46 33.93
N LEU A 47 -3.15 3.44 33.54
CA LEU A 47 -2.14 2.86 34.43
C LEU A 47 -1.05 3.88 34.78
N THR A 48 -0.64 4.75 33.85
CA THR A 48 0.32 5.83 34.13
C THR A 48 -0.26 6.83 35.11
N ILE A 49 -1.52 7.24 34.95
CA ILE A 49 -2.18 8.17 35.88
C ILE A 49 -2.28 7.55 37.28
N ILE A 50 -2.67 6.27 37.37
CA ILE A 50 -2.77 5.56 38.65
C ILE A 50 -1.38 5.43 39.29
N GLY A 51 -0.36 5.03 38.53
CA GLY A 51 1.02 4.93 39.00
C GLY A 51 1.52 6.25 39.57
N TRP A 52 1.29 7.35 38.84
CA TRP A 52 1.64 8.69 39.29
C TRP A 52 0.89 9.12 40.56
N LEU A 53 -0.39 8.80 40.68
CA LEU A 53 -1.17 9.07 41.90
C LEU A 53 -0.65 8.31 43.11
N VAL A 54 -0.19 7.07 42.91
CA VAL A 54 0.41 6.24 43.97
C VAL A 54 1.76 6.80 44.40
N GLU A 55 2.65 7.08 43.45
CA GLU A 55 4.00 7.60 43.75
C GLU A 55 3.98 8.98 44.40
N SER A 56 3.03 9.83 44.02
CA SER A 56 2.88 11.17 44.61
C SER A 56 2.22 11.15 46.00
N GLY A 57 1.86 9.98 46.53
CA GLY A 57 1.13 9.83 47.80
C GLY A 57 -0.32 10.34 47.76
N ARG A 58 -0.79 10.82 46.60
CA ARG A 58 -2.16 11.36 46.43
C ARG A 58 -3.22 10.27 46.45
N TRP A 59 -2.84 9.02 46.19
CA TRP A 59 -3.74 7.88 46.26
C TRP A 59 -4.39 7.72 47.65
N GLU A 60 -3.63 7.98 48.72
CA GLU A 60 -4.14 7.92 50.08
C GLU A 60 -5.24 8.95 50.34
N ILE A 61 -5.10 10.16 49.77
CA ILE A 61 -6.10 11.22 49.84
C ILE A 61 -7.41 10.77 49.17
N VAL A 62 -7.30 10.16 47.98
CA VAL A 62 -8.45 9.66 47.22
C VAL A 62 -9.15 8.52 47.96
N MET A 63 -8.39 7.60 48.55
CA MET A 63 -8.95 6.52 49.38
C MET A 63 -9.54 7.05 50.70
N GLY A 64 -9.03 8.18 51.20
CA GLY A 64 -9.57 8.89 52.36
C GLY A 64 -10.96 9.50 52.15
N TRP A 65 -11.41 9.69 50.90
CA TRP A 65 -12.78 10.11 50.58
C TRP A 65 -13.81 8.98 50.74
N GLY A 66 -13.35 7.80 51.12
CA GLY A 66 -14.18 6.62 51.34
C GLY A 66 -14.19 5.66 50.13
N PRO A 67 -14.71 4.43 50.32
CA PRO A 67 -14.66 3.38 49.31
C PRO A 67 -15.42 3.73 48.02
N GLY A 68 -16.40 4.64 48.11
CA GLY A 68 -17.17 5.11 46.96
C GLY A 68 -16.33 5.89 45.93
N ALA A 69 -15.33 6.65 46.37
CA ALA A 69 -14.46 7.42 45.46
C ALA A 69 -13.60 6.50 44.58
N GLY A 70 -12.97 5.48 45.19
CA GLY A 70 -12.22 4.47 44.46
C GLY A 70 -13.08 3.68 43.47
N ALA A 71 -14.29 3.29 43.89
CA ALA A 71 -15.25 2.60 43.02
C ALA A 71 -15.65 3.47 41.82
N LEU A 72 -15.88 4.77 42.02
CA LEU A 72 -16.25 5.71 40.95
C LEU A 72 -15.14 5.85 39.91
N ILE A 73 -13.87 5.92 40.33
CA ILE A 73 -12.72 5.96 39.41
C ILE A 73 -12.67 4.69 38.56
N ILE A 74 -12.77 3.51 39.19
CA ILE A 74 -12.72 2.22 38.48
C ILE A 74 -13.89 2.11 37.48
N VAL A 75 -15.11 2.44 37.91
CA VAL A 75 -16.28 2.44 37.03
C VAL A 75 -16.12 3.44 35.90
N GLY A 76 -15.61 4.64 36.17
CA GLY A 76 -15.33 5.66 35.14
C GLY A 76 -14.35 5.16 34.08
N ILE A 77 -13.28 4.48 34.50
CA ILE A 77 -12.31 3.85 33.59
C ILE A 77 -13.01 2.81 32.71
N ILE A 78 -13.79 1.91 33.30
CA ILE A 78 -14.51 0.85 32.56
C ILE A 78 -15.50 1.46 31.56
N VAL A 79 -16.30 2.42 31.99
CA VAL A 79 -17.30 3.10 31.15
C VAL A 79 -16.63 3.82 29.98
N LEU A 80 -15.54 4.54 30.22
CA LEU A 80 -14.81 5.24 29.15
C LEU A 80 -14.23 4.25 28.13
N HIS A 81 -13.67 3.13 28.58
CA HIS A 81 -13.15 2.09 27.68
C HIS A 81 -14.26 1.45 26.84
N LEU A 82 -15.40 1.10 27.46
CA LEU A 82 -16.54 0.53 26.75
C LEU A 82 -17.12 1.49 25.73
N PHE A 83 -17.27 2.77 26.10
CA PHE A 83 -17.72 3.82 25.18
C PHE A 83 -16.82 3.91 23.95
N LEU A 84 -15.50 3.83 24.16
CA LEU A 84 -14.52 3.94 23.08
C LEU A 84 -14.52 2.71 22.15
N LEU A 85 -14.73 1.51 22.69
CA LEU A 85 -14.94 0.30 21.89
C LEU A 85 -16.21 0.41 21.03
N VAL A 86 -17.31 0.93 21.59
CA VAL A 86 -18.55 1.18 20.83
C VAL A 86 -18.31 2.21 19.72
N LEU A 87 -17.58 3.29 20.01
CA LEU A 87 -17.23 4.30 19.02
C LEU A 87 -16.42 3.71 17.85
N PHE A 88 -15.43 2.85 18.13
CA PHE A 88 -14.70 2.13 17.07
C PHE A 88 -15.58 1.16 16.29
N TYR A 89 -16.54 0.51 16.93
CA TYR A 89 -17.49 -0.39 16.27
C TYR A 89 -18.41 0.38 15.32
N VAL A 90 -18.96 1.53 15.74
CA VAL A 90 -19.80 2.38 14.88
C VAL A 90 -19.01 2.92 13.70
N LEU A 91 -17.76 3.32 13.92
CA LEU A 91 -16.86 3.78 12.86
C LEU A 91 -16.34 2.66 11.95
N PHE A 92 -16.51 1.38 12.31
CA PHE A 92 -15.93 0.23 11.62
C PHE A 92 -16.32 0.16 10.14
N ARG A 93 -17.62 0.25 9.84
CA ARG A 93 -18.12 0.02 8.48
C ARG A 93 -17.71 1.15 7.52
N GLY A 94 -17.79 2.39 7.97
CA GLY A 94 -17.32 3.54 7.19
C GLY A 94 -15.79 3.62 7.12
N GLY A 95 -15.11 3.22 8.20
CA GLY A 95 -13.66 3.25 8.33
C GLY A 95 -12.97 2.29 7.38
N ILE A 96 -13.42 1.03 7.29
CA ILE A 96 -12.86 0.04 6.37
C ILE A 96 -13.03 0.46 4.92
N LEU A 97 -14.20 0.98 4.55
CA LEU A 97 -14.45 1.42 3.19
C LEU A 97 -13.53 2.59 2.79
N ARG A 98 -13.37 3.59 3.67
CA ARG A 98 -12.42 4.70 3.46
C ARG A 98 -10.96 4.22 3.41
N LEU A 99 -10.60 3.22 4.22
CA LEU A 99 -9.29 2.58 4.19
C LEU A 99 -9.06 1.87 2.85
N CYS A 100 -10.03 1.07 2.38
CA CYS A 100 -9.94 0.40 1.09
C CYS A 100 -9.78 1.41 -0.05
N GLN A 101 -10.55 2.50 -0.06
CA GLN A 101 -10.45 3.57 -1.07
C GLN A 101 -9.08 4.26 -1.07
N ARG A 102 -8.48 4.48 0.10
CA ARG A 102 -7.15 5.10 0.22
C ARG A 102 -6.01 4.13 -0.07
N LEU A 103 -6.14 2.86 0.33
CA LEU A 103 -5.09 1.85 0.16
C LEU A 103 -5.04 1.30 -1.26
N PHE A 104 -6.20 1.08 -1.87
CA PHE A 104 -6.34 0.41 -3.16
C PHE A 104 -7.03 1.35 -4.15
N LYS A 105 -6.26 1.85 -5.11
CA LYS A 105 -6.76 2.69 -6.20
C LYS A 105 -7.64 1.88 -7.16
N ASP A 106 -8.59 2.54 -7.82
CA ASP A 106 -9.64 1.98 -8.69
C ASP A 106 -9.25 0.69 -9.43
N ARG A 107 -9.89 -0.40 -9.02
CA ARG A 107 -9.65 -1.75 -9.56
C ARG A 107 -9.99 -1.86 -11.05
N VAL A 108 -10.88 -1.01 -11.57
CA VAL A 108 -11.20 -0.92 -13.00
C VAL A 108 -9.94 -0.61 -13.82
N LEU A 109 -9.07 0.26 -13.30
CA LEU A 109 -7.78 0.53 -13.93
C LEU A 109 -6.80 -0.62 -13.71
N ALA A 110 -6.73 -1.21 -12.50
CA ALA A 110 -5.83 -2.35 -12.23
C ALA A 110 -6.08 -3.55 -13.16
N LYS A 111 -7.35 -3.79 -13.53
CA LYS A 111 -7.74 -4.85 -14.46
C LYS A 111 -7.19 -4.65 -15.88
N LYS A 112 -6.94 -3.40 -16.32
CA LYS A 112 -6.30 -3.08 -17.61
C LYS A 112 -4.81 -3.51 -17.68
N TYR A 113 -4.22 -3.88 -16.54
CA TYR A 113 -2.79 -4.22 -16.40
C TYR A 113 -2.56 -5.58 -15.74
N GLU A 114 -3.61 -6.40 -15.61
CA GLU A 114 -3.55 -7.68 -14.89
C GLU A 114 -2.66 -8.72 -15.58
N ASP A 115 -2.55 -8.67 -16.92
CA ASP A 115 -1.77 -9.61 -17.73
C ASP A 115 -0.24 -9.43 -17.60
N TYR A 116 0.24 -8.33 -17.00
CA TYR A 116 1.66 -8.01 -16.89
C TYR A 116 2.29 -8.48 -15.57
N THR A 117 2.04 -9.74 -15.19
CA THR A 117 2.55 -10.32 -13.94
C THR A 117 4.08 -10.24 -13.81
N THR A 118 4.81 -10.54 -14.89
CA THR A 118 6.28 -10.47 -14.94
C THR A 118 6.80 -9.04 -14.75
N LEU A 119 6.20 -8.06 -15.42
CA LEU A 119 6.57 -6.65 -15.27
C LEU A 119 6.28 -6.17 -13.84
N ARG A 120 5.14 -6.57 -13.26
CA ARG A 120 4.79 -6.25 -11.87
C ARG A 120 5.81 -6.81 -10.89
N LEU A 121 6.30 -8.03 -11.11
CA LEU A 121 7.35 -8.66 -10.30
C LEU A 121 8.68 -7.93 -10.44
N LEU A 122 9.06 -7.53 -11.67
CA LEU A 122 10.29 -6.78 -11.90
C LEU A 122 10.25 -5.39 -11.25
N ILE A 123 9.11 -4.69 -11.34
CA ILE A 123 8.88 -3.43 -10.62
C ILE A 123 8.90 -3.65 -9.10
N ALA A 124 8.34 -4.76 -8.62
CA ALA A 124 8.35 -5.12 -7.21
C ALA A 124 9.79 -5.30 -6.69
N VAL A 125 10.62 -6.06 -7.39
CA VAL A 125 12.02 -6.30 -7.02
C VAL A 125 12.81 -4.99 -7.03
N THR A 126 12.67 -4.16 -8.07
CA THR A 126 13.37 -2.86 -8.17
C THR A 126 12.97 -1.89 -7.05
N LEU A 127 11.67 -1.80 -6.72
CA LEU A 127 11.20 -0.97 -5.60
C LEU A 127 11.76 -1.46 -4.26
N ILE A 128 11.80 -2.77 -4.03
CA ILE A 128 12.38 -3.34 -2.80
C ILE A 128 13.87 -3.01 -2.71
N SER A 129 14.62 -3.15 -3.80
CA SER A 129 16.05 -2.78 -3.84
C SER A 129 16.28 -1.31 -3.52
N VAL A 130 15.48 -0.40 -4.09
CA VAL A 130 15.54 1.04 -3.77
C VAL A 130 15.22 1.28 -2.30
N TYR A 131 14.24 0.57 -1.73
CA TYR A 131 13.85 0.72 -0.34
C TYR A 131 14.97 0.28 0.62
N ILE A 132 15.58 -0.88 0.35
CA ILE A 132 16.73 -1.38 1.13
C ILE A 132 17.89 -0.40 1.04
N PHE A 133 18.22 0.08 -0.17
CA PHE A 133 19.26 1.08 -0.36
C PHE A 133 19.01 2.35 0.46
N LEU A 134 17.78 2.89 0.44
CA LEU A 134 17.42 4.07 1.23
C LEU A 134 17.54 3.82 2.74
N ILE A 135 17.10 2.66 3.23
CA ILE A 135 17.25 2.30 4.65
C ILE A 135 18.73 2.21 5.03
N THR A 136 19.54 1.50 4.25
CA THR A 136 20.98 1.38 4.50
C THR A 136 21.67 2.74 4.45
N LEU A 137 21.30 3.59 3.48
CA LEU A 137 21.83 4.95 3.37
C LEU A 137 21.51 5.78 4.62
N ILE A 138 20.26 5.73 5.10
CA ILE A 138 19.86 6.42 6.34
C ILE A 138 20.66 5.89 7.53
N VAL A 139 20.79 4.57 7.68
CA VAL A 139 21.53 3.93 8.79
C VAL A 139 23.02 4.31 8.77
N VAL A 140 23.64 4.38 7.60
CA VAL A 140 25.06 4.71 7.45
C VAL A 140 25.33 6.21 7.60
N ILE A 141 24.43 7.07 7.14
CA ILE A 141 24.56 8.53 7.28
C ILE A 141 24.29 8.97 8.73
N LEU A 142 23.51 8.21 9.49
CA LEU A 142 23.22 8.55 10.88
C LEU A 142 24.53 8.65 11.69
N PRO A 143 24.85 9.83 12.26
CA PRO A 143 26.07 10.03 13.02
C PRO A 143 26.20 9.07 14.21
N SER A 144 27.43 8.75 14.61
CA SER A 144 27.70 7.88 15.76
C SER A 144 27.02 8.35 17.06
N PHE A 145 26.94 9.67 17.28
CA PHE A 145 26.25 10.23 18.45
C PHE A 145 24.75 9.89 18.49
N PHE A 146 24.10 9.65 17.34
CA PHE A 146 22.69 9.29 17.31
C PHE A 146 22.45 7.93 17.97
N TRP A 147 23.33 6.95 17.72
CA TRP A 147 23.24 5.64 18.35
C TRP A 147 23.42 5.70 19.87
N GLU A 148 24.32 6.57 20.34
CA GLU A 148 24.51 6.81 21.77
C GLU A 148 23.26 7.44 22.40
N VAL A 149 22.64 8.43 21.74
CA VAL A 149 21.38 9.03 22.18
C VAL A 149 20.27 7.99 22.28
N VAL A 150 20.12 7.13 21.26
CA VAL A 150 19.11 6.06 21.26
C VAL A 150 19.37 5.04 22.36
N ALA A 151 20.62 4.62 22.56
CA ALA A 151 20.99 3.68 23.61
C ALA A 151 20.73 4.26 25.01
N ASN A 152 21.12 5.51 25.25
CA ASN A 152 20.88 6.20 26.51
C ASN A 152 19.39 6.40 26.77
N PHE A 153 18.62 6.75 25.74
CA PHE A 153 17.16 6.84 25.83
C PHE A 153 16.53 5.49 26.19
N TRP A 154 16.99 4.40 25.57
CA TRP A 154 16.52 3.05 25.87
C TRP A 154 16.80 2.64 27.32
N ILE A 155 18.03 2.84 27.79
CA ILE A 155 18.42 2.58 29.19
C ILE A 155 17.53 3.39 30.15
N ASN A 156 17.32 4.66 29.85
CA ASN A 156 16.50 5.55 30.68
C ASN A 156 15.03 5.07 30.75
N ILE A 157 14.45 4.65 29.62
CA ILE A 157 13.12 4.04 29.59
C ILE A 157 13.10 2.79 30.47
N VAL A 158 14.06 1.88 30.29
CA VAL A 158 14.02 0.57 30.94
C VAL A 158 14.05 0.66 32.46
N PHE A 159 14.87 1.57 33.00
CA PHE A 159 15.05 1.67 34.45
C PHE A 159 14.08 2.62 35.15
N LYS A 160 13.50 3.58 34.45
CA LYS A 160 12.62 4.59 35.09
C LYS A 160 11.15 4.39 34.82
N PHE A 161 10.77 3.60 33.81
CA PHE A 161 9.37 3.50 33.46
C PHE A 161 8.59 2.66 34.46
N ASN A 162 7.50 3.24 34.93
CA ASN A 162 6.50 2.50 35.68
C ASN A 162 5.75 1.50 34.77
N PRO A 163 5.10 0.47 35.34
CA PRO A 163 4.35 -0.50 34.55
C PRO A 163 3.32 0.15 33.59
N GLY A 164 2.67 1.24 34.02
CA GLY A 164 1.74 1.99 33.17
C GLY A 164 2.42 2.69 31.99
N GLU A 165 3.58 3.31 32.24
CA GLU A 165 4.37 3.99 31.20
C GLU A 165 4.91 2.99 30.17
N TRP A 166 5.26 1.78 30.60
CA TRP A 166 5.61 0.68 29.71
C TRP A 166 4.45 0.26 28.80
N VAL A 167 3.26 0.07 29.36
CA VAL A 167 2.06 -0.27 28.56
C VAL A 167 1.75 0.85 27.56
N LEU A 168 1.83 2.11 28.01
CA LEU A 168 1.63 3.27 27.16
C LEU A 168 2.65 3.31 26.01
N PHE A 169 3.93 3.09 26.32
CA PHE A 169 5.02 3.04 25.35
C PHE A 169 4.80 1.95 24.30
N VAL A 170 4.42 0.74 24.72
CA VAL A 170 4.08 -0.36 23.80
C VAL A 170 2.90 0.03 22.90
N GLY A 171 1.86 0.65 23.45
CA GLY A 171 0.72 1.13 22.65
C GLY A 171 1.15 2.15 21.58
N ILE A 172 2.01 3.11 21.95
CA ILE A 172 2.56 4.11 21.01
C ILE A 172 3.42 3.43 19.92
N ILE A 173 4.29 2.48 20.29
CA ILE A 173 5.08 1.72 19.32
C ILE A 173 4.19 0.95 18.35
N LEU A 174 3.12 0.32 18.83
CA LEU A 174 2.16 -0.38 17.96
C LEU A 174 1.57 0.58 16.92
N PHE A 175 1.22 1.81 17.28
CA PHE A 175 0.77 2.82 16.32
C PHE A 175 1.85 3.16 15.29
N VAL A 176 3.10 3.34 15.70
CA VAL A 176 4.22 3.61 14.79
C VAL A 176 4.39 2.46 13.79
N ILE A 177 4.37 1.21 14.27
CA ILE A 177 4.47 0.02 13.40
C ILE A 177 3.32 -0.02 12.41
N VAL A 178 2.07 0.14 12.88
CA VAL A 178 0.88 0.14 12.01
C VAL A 178 0.95 1.27 10.98
N MET A 179 1.41 2.46 11.37
CA MET A 179 1.61 3.60 10.48
C MET A 179 2.65 3.30 9.40
N LEU A 180 3.79 2.68 9.76
CA LEU A 180 4.82 2.28 8.80
C LEU A 180 4.30 1.25 7.80
N ILE A 181 3.57 0.22 8.27
CA ILE A 181 2.93 -0.78 7.41
C ILE A 181 1.92 -0.11 6.47
N TYR A 182 1.09 0.78 7.00
CA TYR A 182 0.11 1.53 6.21
C TYR A 182 0.79 2.36 5.11
N ILE A 183 1.81 3.15 5.45
CA ILE A 183 2.57 3.96 4.49
C ILE A 183 3.24 3.06 3.45
N GLY A 184 3.86 1.96 3.86
CA GLY A 184 4.49 1.00 2.96
C GLY A 184 3.50 0.45 1.93
N ILE A 185 2.29 0.08 2.35
CA ILE A 185 1.24 -0.42 1.43
C ILE A 185 0.75 0.70 0.50
N VAL A 186 0.53 1.92 1.03
CA VAL A 186 0.13 3.07 0.20
C VAL A 186 1.19 3.35 -0.87
N LEU A 187 2.46 3.46 -0.47
CA LEU A 187 3.58 3.70 -1.38
C LEU A 187 3.74 2.57 -2.39
N TRP A 188 3.56 1.32 -1.97
CA TRP A 188 3.60 0.18 -2.86
C TRP A 188 2.51 0.24 -3.93
N ASN A 189 1.25 0.33 -3.51
CA ASN A 189 0.11 0.30 -4.43
C ASN A 189 0.11 1.51 -5.37
N HIS A 190 0.46 2.69 -4.87
CA HIS A 190 0.54 3.89 -5.71
C HIS A 190 1.80 3.93 -6.57
N GLY A 191 2.94 3.48 -6.03
CA GLY A 191 4.23 3.46 -6.70
C GLY A 191 4.25 2.49 -7.88
N VAL A 192 3.87 1.22 -7.64
CA VAL A 192 3.75 0.20 -8.69
C VAL A 192 2.81 0.68 -9.79
N PHE A 193 1.67 1.26 -9.40
CA PHE A 193 0.70 1.79 -10.37
C PHE A 193 1.26 2.95 -11.20
N SER A 194 1.97 3.89 -10.58
CA SER A 194 2.59 5.03 -11.28
C SER A 194 3.59 4.56 -12.34
N VAL A 195 4.38 3.55 -12.02
CA VAL A 195 5.36 2.96 -12.96
C VAL A 195 4.64 2.22 -14.10
N LEU A 196 3.67 1.36 -13.79
CA LEU A 196 2.90 0.63 -14.82
C LEU A 196 2.21 1.59 -15.81
N LYS A 197 1.65 2.69 -15.32
CA LYS A 197 1.03 3.70 -16.18
C LYS A 197 2.05 4.34 -17.13
N ARG A 198 3.28 4.59 -16.69
CA ARG A 198 4.35 5.14 -17.53
C ARG A 198 4.83 4.14 -18.57
N VAL A 199 5.08 2.89 -18.16
CA VAL A 199 5.54 1.84 -19.08
C VAL A 199 4.52 1.60 -20.19
N LYS A 200 3.23 1.46 -19.85
CA LYS A 200 2.20 1.25 -20.86
C LYS A 200 2.04 2.45 -21.80
N ARG A 201 2.20 3.67 -21.30
CA ARG A 201 2.16 4.85 -22.18
C ARG A 201 3.29 4.80 -23.20
N ILE A 202 4.48 4.36 -22.80
CA ILE A 202 5.62 4.19 -23.71
C ILE A 202 5.35 3.07 -24.71
N GLU A 203 4.78 1.94 -24.27
CA GLU A 203 4.39 0.83 -25.15
C GLU A 203 3.34 1.26 -26.19
N GLU A 204 2.26 1.93 -25.74
CA GLU A 204 1.22 2.49 -26.61
C GLU A 204 1.80 3.54 -27.59
N GLU A 205 2.75 4.39 -27.16
CA GLU A 205 3.45 5.34 -28.04
C GLU A 205 4.31 4.64 -29.11
N MET A 206 5.01 3.56 -28.76
CA MET A 206 5.81 2.77 -29.72
C MET A 206 4.93 2.05 -30.74
N GLU A 207 3.81 1.46 -30.31
CA GLU A 207 2.86 0.79 -31.21
C GLU A 207 2.28 1.79 -32.23
N VAL A 208 1.89 2.98 -31.79
CA VAL A 208 1.40 4.05 -32.68
C VAL A 208 2.50 4.52 -33.63
N GLU A 209 3.75 4.66 -33.18
CA GLU A 209 4.86 5.04 -34.07
C GLU A 209 5.15 3.94 -35.12
N GLU A 210 5.03 2.67 -34.75
CA GLU A 210 5.14 1.55 -35.69
C GLU A 210 3.98 1.52 -36.70
N GLU A 211 2.75 1.79 -36.28
CA GLU A 211 1.60 1.90 -37.17
C GLU A 211 1.76 3.07 -38.15
N ILE A 212 2.18 4.24 -37.67
CA ILE A 212 2.46 5.41 -38.53
C ILE A 212 3.56 5.06 -39.55
N LYS A 213 4.65 4.43 -39.12
CA LYS A 213 5.71 3.97 -40.05
C LYS A 213 5.16 2.98 -41.08
N ARG A 214 4.27 2.07 -40.70
CA ARG A 214 3.64 1.13 -41.66
C ARG A 214 2.70 1.86 -42.63
N GLU A 215 1.93 2.84 -42.17
CA GLU A 215 1.06 3.64 -43.03
C GLU A 215 1.87 4.51 -44.02
N GLU A 216 2.95 5.15 -43.55
CA GLU A 216 3.89 5.86 -44.42
C GLU A 216 4.48 4.93 -45.49
N LEU A 217 4.86 3.70 -45.10
CA LEU A 217 5.38 2.70 -46.03
C LEU A 217 4.33 2.21 -47.03
N LYS A 218 3.03 2.19 -46.67
CA LYS A 218 1.93 1.84 -47.59
C LYS A 218 1.71 2.90 -48.68
N GLY A 219 2.05 4.17 -48.40
CA GLY A 219 1.98 5.27 -49.37
C GLY A 219 3.27 5.55 -50.14
N ALA A 220 4.39 4.91 -49.79
CA ALA A 220 5.69 5.15 -50.39
C ALA A 220 5.84 4.51 -51.78
N ASP A 221 6.60 5.16 -52.65
CA ASP A 221 6.99 4.64 -53.95
C ASP A 221 8.01 3.48 -53.83
N ASP A 222 8.08 2.65 -54.86
CA ASP A 222 8.93 1.45 -54.87
C ASP A 222 10.43 1.77 -54.71
N GLU A 223 10.89 2.93 -55.14
CA GLU A 223 12.29 3.35 -54.98
C GLU A 223 12.60 3.70 -53.52
N THR A 224 11.68 4.40 -52.84
CA THR A 224 11.78 4.71 -51.41
C THR A 224 11.73 3.45 -50.55
N LEU A 225 10.88 2.47 -50.89
CA LEU A 225 10.85 1.17 -50.21
C LEU A 225 12.18 0.42 -50.32
N GLN A 226 12.84 0.49 -51.48
CA GLN A 226 14.16 -0.12 -51.68
C GLN A 226 15.24 0.55 -50.82
N LYS A 227 15.27 1.89 -50.76
CA LYS A 227 16.20 2.65 -49.92
C LYS A 227 16.01 2.34 -48.44
N ILE A 228 14.77 2.20 -47.97
CA ILE A 228 14.46 1.87 -46.57
C ILE A 228 14.90 0.44 -46.26
N TYR A 229 14.64 -0.53 -47.15
CA TYR A 229 15.10 -1.91 -46.98
C TYR A 229 16.62 -2.01 -46.90
N GLU A 230 17.33 -1.32 -47.80
CA GLU A 230 18.78 -1.31 -47.82
C GLU A 230 19.37 -0.67 -46.55
N LYS A 231 18.76 0.42 -46.07
CA LYS A 231 19.13 1.06 -44.80
C LYS A 231 18.88 0.18 -43.57
N GLN A 232 17.79 -0.58 -43.54
CA GLN A 232 17.44 -1.45 -42.40
C GLN A 232 18.22 -2.76 -42.37
N THR A 233 18.48 -3.35 -43.54
CA THR A 233 19.03 -4.72 -43.63
C THR A 233 20.48 -4.76 -44.11
N GLY A 234 21.01 -3.66 -44.62
CA GLY A 234 22.34 -3.58 -45.24
C GLY A 234 22.45 -4.39 -46.54
N LYS A 235 21.33 -4.79 -47.15
CA LYS A 235 21.28 -5.64 -48.34
C LYS A 235 20.51 -4.96 -49.46
N ASN A 236 21.00 -5.13 -50.69
CA ASN A 236 20.35 -4.55 -51.87
C ASN A 236 18.99 -5.21 -52.10
N ALA A 237 17.97 -4.38 -52.34
CA ALA A 237 16.62 -4.83 -52.65
C ALA A 237 16.52 -5.54 -54.01
N ILE A 238 17.36 -5.12 -54.96
CA ILE A 238 17.43 -5.63 -56.33
C ILE A 238 18.76 -6.37 -56.54
N TYR A 239 18.71 -7.56 -57.14
CA TYR A 239 19.86 -8.28 -57.64
C TYR A 239 19.64 -8.66 -59.11
N ARG A 240 20.56 -8.24 -60.01
CA ARG A 240 20.46 -8.47 -61.46
C ARG A 240 19.11 -8.03 -62.06
N GLY A 241 18.61 -6.86 -61.66
CA GLY A 241 17.35 -6.30 -62.15
C GLY A 241 16.08 -6.99 -61.65
N LYS A 242 16.18 -7.95 -60.72
CA LYS A 242 15.02 -8.61 -60.09
C LYS A 242 15.01 -8.36 -58.59
N GLU A 243 13.82 -8.19 -58.03
CA GLU A 243 13.63 -8.12 -56.58
C GLU A 243 14.13 -9.40 -55.89
N THR A 244 14.88 -9.22 -54.80
CA THR A 244 15.37 -10.35 -54.00
C THR A 244 14.23 -11.01 -53.23
N ARG A 245 14.37 -12.31 -52.91
CA ARG A 245 13.41 -13.01 -52.03
C ARG A 245 13.31 -12.35 -50.64
N GLY A 246 14.43 -11.80 -50.15
CA GLY A 246 14.49 -11.07 -48.89
C GLY A 246 13.63 -9.80 -48.93
N PHE A 247 13.77 -9.01 -49.98
CA PHE A 247 12.96 -7.81 -50.19
C PHE A 247 11.48 -8.12 -50.35
N LYS A 248 11.12 -9.15 -51.14
CA LYS A 248 9.71 -9.58 -51.30
C LYS A 248 9.06 -10.01 -49.98
N SER A 249 9.78 -10.77 -49.16
CA SER A 249 9.30 -11.22 -47.85
C SER A 249 9.14 -10.03 -46.89
N TRP A 250 10.12 -9.14 -46.85
CA TRP A 250 10.08 -7.92 -46.04
C TRP A 250 8.92 -7.00 -46.47
N LYS A 251 8.78 -6.73 -47.77
CA LYS A 251 7.71 -5.92 -48.37
C LYS A 251 6.34 -6.50 -48.03
N LYS A 252 6.17 -7.82 -48.11
CA LYS A 252 4.93 -8.49 -47.70
C LYS A 252 4.63 -8.34 -46.21
N ASN A 253 5.64 -8.45 -45.34
CA ASN A 253 5.45 -8.31 -43.89
C ASN A 253 5.17 -6.88 -43.45
N MET A 254 5.70 -5.87 -44.17
CA MET A 254 5.49 -4.45 -43.86
C MET A 254 4.18 -3.90 -44.45
N LEU A 255 3.72 -4.42 -45.59
CA LEU A 255 2.54 -3.94 -46.31
C LEU A 255 1.26 -4.75 -46.05
N SER A 256 1.38 -5.93 -45.43
CA SER A 256 0.24 -6.71 -44.88
C SER A 256 -0.32 -6.01 -43.66
#